data_AF-A0A6N2JVK2-F1
#
_entry.id   AF-A0A6N2JVK2-F1
#
_cell.length_a   1.000
_cell.length_b   1.000
_cell.length_c   1.000
_cell.angle_alpha   90.00
_cell.angle_beta   90.00
_cell.angle_gamma   90.00
#
_symmetry.space_group_name_H-M   'P 1'
#
loop_
_entity.id
_entity.type
_entity.pdbx_description
1 polymer ?
#
loop_
_entity_poly.entity_id
_entity_poly.type
_entity_poly.pdbx_seq_one_letter_code
_entity_poly.pdbx_strand_id
1 'polypeptide(L)'
;MDSTQSDISEFDMPLATVTMENHVRGMMSDGLSPDEYAARWAHTIYCFSEDGYRYRDVVLQSWIHALGAILFQKNGAPNLNELRAKFLAAEEIQKIQEEQKYEGF
;
A
#
# COMPACT_ATOMS: atom_id res chain seq x y z
N MET A 1 2.81 25.50 -16.69
CA MET A 1 1.69 25.49 -15.72
C MET A 1 2.21 24.70 -14.54
N ASP A 2 2.55 25.42 -13.48
CA ASP A 2 3.17 24.90 -12.27
C ASP A 2 2.06 24.21 -11.47
N SER A 3 2.01 22.88 -11.54
CA SER A 3 1.09 22.11 -10.69
C SER A 3 1.66 22.16 -9.29
N THR A 4 1.15 23.09 -8.48
CA THR A 4 1.32 23.12 -7.03
C THR A 4 0.89 21.76 -6.48
N GLN A 5 1.88 20.90 -6.27
CA GLN A 5 1.77 19.69 -5.49
C GLN A 5 1.33 20.16 -4.11
N SER A 6 0.05 19.92 -3.80
CA SER A 6 -0.50 20.14 -2.47
C SER A 6 0.23 19.20 -1.54
N ASP A 7 1.36 19.67 -1.01
CA ASP A 7 2.09 19.09 0.09
C ASP A 7 1.18 19.22 1.31
N ILE A 8 0.19 18.32 1.40
CA ILE A 8 -0.60 18.16 2.61
C ILE A 8 0.41 17.67 3.64
N SER A 9 0.87 18.61 4.45
CA SER A 9 1.74 18.35 5.59
C SER A 9 1.14 17.19 6.38
N GLU A 10 1.94 16.21 6.80
CA GLU A 10 1.43 15.06 7.57
C GLU A 10 0.62 15.49 8.82
N PHE A 11 0.87 16.71 9.30
CA PHE A 11 0.16 17.36 10.40
C PHE A 11 -1.30 17.75 10.08
N ASP A 12 -1.65 17.90 8.80
CA ASP A 12 -2.99 18.23 8.32
C ASP A 12 -3.87 16.98 8.12
N MET A 13 -3.31 15.77 8.21
CA MET A 13 -4.07 14.53 8.07
C MET A 13 -4.98 14.28 9.29
N PRO A 14 -6.24 13.84 9.07
CA PRO A 14 -7.11 13.43 10.16
C PRO A 14 -6.53 12.25 10.93
N LEU A 15 -6.76 12.22 12.25
CA LEU A 15 -6.34 11.10 13.09
C LEU A 15 -7.20 9.86 12.78
N ALA A 16 -6.55 8.73 12.54
CA ALA A 16 -7.23 7.46 12.35
C ALA A 16 -8.08 7.09 13.58
N THR A 17 -9.28 6.58 13.29
CA THR A 17 -10.13 5.98 14.32
C THR A 17 -9.52 4.69 14.84
N VAL A 18 -9.88 4.25 16.04
CA VAL A 18 -9.39 2.98 16.61
C VAL A 18 -9.73 1.79 15.70
N THR A 19 -10.90 1.82 15.04
CA THR A 19 -11.30 0.81 14.07
C THR A 19 -10.34 0.73 12.88
N MET A 20 -9.91 1.89 12.35
CA MET A 20 -8.94 1.93 11.26
C MET A 20 -7.57 1.45 11.71
N GLU A 21 -7.10 1.85 12.90
CA GLU A 21 -5.83 1.32 13.42
C GLU A 21 -5.87 -0.20 13.56
N ASN A 22 -6.98 -0.77 14.05
CA ASN A 22 -7.13 -2.22 14.18
C ASN A 22 -7.18 -2.93 12.82
N HIS A 23 -7.82 -2.32 11.81
CA HIS A 23 -7.82 -2.85 10.46
C HIS A 23 -6.40 -2.92 9.88
N VAL A 24 -5.65 -1.82 9.96
CA VAL A 24 -4.26 -1.77 9.48
C VAL A 24 -3.36 -2.72 10.27
N ARG A 25 -3.52 -2.84 11.60
CA ARG A 25 -2.80 -3.87 12.37
C ARG A 25 -3.06 -5.28 11.86
N GLY A 26 -4.28 -5.57 11.40
CA GLY A 26 -4.62 -6.83 10.76
C GLY A 26 -3.92 -7.04 9.43
N MET A 27 -3.64 -5.99 8.66
CA MET A 27 -2.82 -6.10 7.45
C MET A 27 -1.34 -6.40 7.78
N MET A 28 -0.83 -5.80 8.87
CA MET A 28 0.54 -5.96 9.32
C MET A 28 0.79 -7.29 10.07
N SER A 29 -0.26 -7.99 10.52
CA SER A 29 -0.10 -9.13 11.44
C SER A 29 0.63 -10.32 10.84
N ASP A 30 0.70 -10.39 9.50
CA ASP A 30 1.45 -11.41 8.78
C ASP A 30 2.97 -11.20 8.86
N GLY A 31 3.43 -10.11 9.47
CA GLY A 31 4.85 -9.78 9.63
C GLY A 31 5.54 -9.34 8.35
N LEU A 32 4.77 -9.09 7.28
CA LEU A 32 5.28 -8.68 5.99
C LEU A 32 5.68 -7.20 6.00
N SER A 33 6.77 -6.91 5.28
CA SER A 33 7.12 -5.52 4.95
C SER A 33 6.06 -4.91 4.00
N PRO A 34 5.92 -3.57 3.94
CA PRO A 34 5.02 -2.92 2.97
C PRO A 34 5.30 -3.36 1.53
N ASP A 35 6.58 -3.47 1.16
CA ASP A 35 7.04 -3.94 -0.15
C ASP A 35 6.53 -5.35 -0.47
N GLU A 36 6.72 -6.29 0.47
CA GLU A 36 6.30 -7.67 0.28
C GLU A 36 4.78 -7.82 0.29
N TYR A 37 4.10 -7.07 1.17
CA TYR A 37 2.64 -7.02 1.20
C TYR A 37 2.09 -6.51 -0.13
N ALA A 38 2.65 -5.42 -0.67
CA ALA A 38 2.27 -4.87 -1.96
C ALA A 38 2.53 -5.87 -3.10
N ALA A 39 3.68 -6.54 -3.11
CA ALA A 39 4.01 -7.55 -4.11
C ALA A 39 2.93 -8.64 -4.19
N ARG A 40 2.52 -9.16 -3.02
CA ARG A 40 1.55 -10.24 -2.87
C ARG A 40 0.12 -9.78 -3.11
N TRP A 41 -0.29 -8.66 -2.54
CA TRP A 41 -1.72 -8.35 -2.35
C TRP A 41 -2.19 -7.07 -3.04
N ALA A 42 -1.33 -6.28 -3.67
CA ALA A 42 -1.77 -5.02 -4.31
C ALA A 42 -2.92 -5.21 -5.32
N HIS A 43 -3.00 -6.38 -5.97
CA HIS A 43 -4.05 -6.68 -6.93
C HIS A 43 -5.44 -6.87 -6.32
N THR A 44 -5.54 -7.13 -5.01
CA THR A 44 -6.81 -7.30 -4.29
C THR A 44 -7.31 -5.99 -3.68
N ILE A 45 -6.52 -4.91 -3.76
CA ILE A 45 -6.81 -3.63 -3.13
C ILE A 45 -7.44 -2.70 -4.16
N TYR A 46 -8.76 -2.54 -4.10
CA TYR A 46 -9.52 -1.76 -5.07
C TYR A 46 -9.64 -0.27 -4.73
N CYS A 47 -9.79 0.06 -3.45
CA CYS A 47 -9.96 1.44 -2.96
C CYS A 47 -9.14 1.65 -1.69
N PHE A 48 -7.87 2.02 -1.84
CA PHE A 48 -6.99 2.32 -0.71
C PHE A 48 -7.10 3.80 -0.35
N SER A 49 -7.32 4.11 0.93
CA SER A 49 -7.40 5.48 1.46
C SER A 49 -6.76 5.64 2.83
N GLU A 50 -6.23 4.55 3.37
CA GLU A 50 -5.63 4.45 4.69
C GLU A 50 -4.34 5.28 4.77
N ASP A 51 -3.65 5.55 3.65
CA ASP A 51 -2.49 6.46 3.62
C ASP A 51 -2.85 7.93 3.87
N GLY A 52 -4.13 8.31 3.76
CA GLY A 52 -4.60 9.67 4.00
C GLY A 52 -4.79 10.04 5.48
N TYR A 53 -4.40 9.17 6.41
CA TYR A 53 -4.62 9.36 7.85
C TYR A 53 -3.29 9.33 8.62
N ARG A 54 -3.25 10.03 9.76
CA ARG A 54 -2.18 9.87 10.75
C ARG A 54 -2.56 8.82 11.78
N TYR A 55 -1.58 8.07 12.27
CA TYR A 55 -1.80 6.96 13.21
C TYR A 55 -1.02 7.20 14.50
N ARG A 56 -1.56 6.76 15.64
CA ARG A 56 -0.89 6.98 16.94
C ARG A 56 0.40 6.17 17.08
N ASP A 57 0.42 4.99 16.47
CA ASP A 57 1.57 4.11 16.42
C ASP A 57 2.44 4.48 15.21
N VAL A 58 3.68 4.91 15.47
CA VAL A 58 4.63 5.36 14.45
C VAL A 58 5.05 4.24 13.51
N VAL A 59 5.07 2.99 13.98
CA VAL A 59 5.41 1.82 13.15
C VAL A 59 4.28 1.58 12.17
N LEU A 60 3.04 1.66 12.64
CA LEU A 60 1.86 1.50 11.83
C LEU A 60 1.70 2.64 10.81
N GLN A 61 1.93 3.88 11.23
CA GLN A 61 1.94 5.04 10.34
C GLN A 61 2.95 4.87 9.21
N SER A 62 4.20 4.52 9.57
CA SER A 62 5.26 4.35 8.57
C SER A 62 4.94 3.23 7.59
N TRP A 63 4.36 2.13 8.08
CA TRP A 63 4.01 0.98 7.25
C TRP A 63 2.91 1.30 6.24
N ILE A 64 1.82 1.94 6.70
CA ILE A 64 0.66 2.22 5.84
C ILE A 64 0.93 3.32 4.82
N HIS A 65 1.73 4.34 5.19
CA HIS A 65 2.16 5.38 4.27
C HIS A 65 3.13 4.84 3.22
N ALA A 66 4.04 3.94 3.60
CA ALA A 66 4.90 3.26 2.63
C ALA A 66 4.09 2.40 1.65
N LEU A 67 3.09 1.66 2.14
CA LEU A 67 2.20 0.88 1.28
C LEU A 67 1.44 1.79 0.31
N GLY A 68 0.87 2.91 0.79
CA GLY A 68 0.19 3.88 -0.07
C GLY A 68 1.12 4.48 -1.13
N ALA A 69 2.36 4.81 -0.76
CA ALA A 69 3.34 5.31 -1.71
C ALA A 69 3.62 4.31 -2.83
N ILE A 70 3.71 3.01 -2.51
CA ILE A 70 3.90 1.94 -3.50
C ILE A 70 2.67 1.82 -4.42
N LEU A 71 1.46 1.73 -3.84
CA LEU A 71 0.22 1.53 -4.59
C LEU A 71 -0.06 2.69 -5.55
N PHE A 72 0.27 3.91 -5.14
CA PHE A 72 0.06 5.12 -5.96
C PHE A 72 1.31 5.59 -6.71
N GLN A 73 2.42 4.84 -6.66
CA GLN A 73 3.71 5.19 -7.28
C GLN A 73 4.17 6.62 -6.94
N LYS A 74 4.01 7.02 -5.68
CA LYS A 74 4.42 8.34 -5.17
C LYS A 74 5.86 8.31 -4.66
N ASN A 75 6.51 9.47 -4.57
CA ASN A 75 7.78 9.67 -3.85
C ASN A 75 8.94 8.74 -4.24
N GLY A 76 8.98 8.27 -5.50
CA GLY A 76 10.00 7.34 -5.96
C GLY A 76 9.88 5.93 -5.37
N ALA A 77 8.68 5.56 -4.89
CA ALA A 77 8.40 4.22 -4.41
C ALA A 77 8.67 3.15 -5.50
N PRO A 78 9.10 1.94 -5.09
CA PRO A 78 9.44 0.87 -6.02
C PRO A 78 8.24 0.42 -6.86
N ASN A 79 8.51 -0.06 -8.07
CA ASN A 79 7.47 -0.53 -8.97
C ASN A 79 6.93 -1.90 -8.53
N LEU A 80 5.61 -2.10 -8.59
CA LEU A 80 4.98 -3.37 -8.21
C LEU A 80 5.54 -4.59 -8.97
N ASN A 81 5.90 -4.46 -10.24
CA ASN A 81 6.49 -5.56 -11.00
C ASN A 81 7.90 -5.90 -10.52
N GLU A 82 8.69 -4.91 -10.11
CA GLU A 82 10.01 -5.13 -9.53
C GLU A 82 9.90 -5.80 -8.15
N LEU A 83 8.96 -5.33 -7.33
CA LEU A 83 8.67 -5.95 -6.03
C LEU A 83 8.21 -7.40 -6.20
N ARG A 84 7.32 -7.68 -7.14
CA ARG A 84 6.89 -9.05 -7.47
C ARG A 84 8.06 -9.92 -7.91
N ALA A 85 8.90 -9.44 -8.81
CA ALA A 85 10.09 -10.17 -9.25
C ALA A 85 11.08 -10.43 -8.11
N LYS A 86 11.10 -9.58 -7.08
CA LYS A 86 11.98 -9.70 -5.91
C LYS A 86 11.45 -10.68 -4.86
N PHE A 87 10.14 -10.69 -4.61
CA PHE A 87 9.54 -11.42 -3.48
C PHE A 87 8.78 -12.70 -3.86
N LEU A 88 8.40 -12.84 -5.14
CA LEU A 88 7.54 -13.94 -5.59
C LEU A 88 8.25 -14.85 -6.59
N ALA A 89 7.90 -16.12 -6.56
CA ALA A 89 8.23 -17.06 -7.62
C ALA A 89 7.46 -16.73 -8.90
N ALA A 90 7.99 -17.13 -10.06
CA ALA A 90 7.35 -16.90 -11.36
C ALA A 90 5.92 -17.50 -11.42
N GLU A 91 5.69 -18.62 -10.76
CA GLU A 91 4.38 -19.27 -10.66
C GLU A 91 3.37 -18.42 -9.89
N GLU A 92 3.79 -17.80 -8.77
CA GLU A 92 2.95 -16.89 -7.98
C GLU A 92 2.62 -15.62 -8.80
N ILE A 93 3.60 -15.09 -9.55
CA ILE A 93 3.39 -13.93 -10.43
C ILE A 93 2.36 -14.27 -11.52
N GLN A 94 2.47 -15.44 -12.14
CA GLN A 94 1.54 -15.89 -13.17
C GLN A 94 0.11 -15.99 -12.62
N LYS A 95 -0.05 -16.58 -11.43
CA LYS A 95 -1.37 -16.70 -10.78
C LYS A 95 -2.03 -15.33 -10.58
N ILE A 96 -1.28 -14.36 -10.05
CA ILE A 96 -1.77 -12.99 -9.87
C ILE A 96 -2.20 -12.36 -11.21
N GLN A 97 -1.41 -12.57 -12.26
CA GLN A 97 -1.74 -12.05 -13.60
C GLN A 97 -2.99 -12.70 -14.19
N GLU A 98 -3.24 -13.98 -13.90
CA GLU A 98 -4.45 -14.68 -14.30
C GLU A 98 -5.67 -14.12 -13.55
N GLU A 99 -5.59 -13.97 -12.23
CA GLU A 99 -6.67 -13.39 -11.40
C GLU A 99 -7.06 -11.99 -11.88
N GLN A 100 -6.07 -11.12 -12.13
CA GLN A 100 -6.32 -9.76 -12.65
C GLN A 100 -6.98 -9.74 -14.04
N LYS A 101 -6.78 -10.77 -14.89
CA LYS A 101 -7.44 -10.87 -16.19
C LYS A 101 -8.92 -11.28 -16.06
N TYR A 102 -9.26 -12.05 -15.03
CA TYR A 102 -10.64 -12.50 -14.81
C TYR A 102 -11.50 -11.50 -14.04
N GLU A 103 -10.90 -10.58 -13.29
CA GLU A 103 -11.60 -9.52 -12.55
C GLU A 103 -11.86 -8.24 -13.39
N GLY A 104 -11.35 -8.17 -14.63
CA GLY A 104 -11.54 -7.05 -15.56
C GLY A 104 -12.85 -7.11 -16.38
N PHE A 105 -14.00 -7.32 -15.73
CA PHE A 105 -15.34 -7.25 -16.36
C PHE A 105 -16.11 -5.99 -15.98
#